data_AF-A0A349KY86-F1
#
_entry.id   AF-A0A349KY86-F1
#
_cell.length_a   1.000
_cell.length_b   1.000
_cell.length_c   1.000
_cell.angle_alpha   90.00
_cell.angle_beta   90.00
_cell.angle_gamma   90.00
#
_symmetry.space_group_name_H-M   'P 1'
#
loop_
_entity.id
_entity.type
_entity.pdbx_description
1 polymer ?
#
loop_
_entity_poly.entity_id
_entity_poly.type
_entity_poly.pdbx_seq_one_letter_code
_entity_poly.pdbx_strand_id
1 'polypeptide(L)'
;MQTNLFTNTGSAGGAVNDPVAAAGPGAQNADMFTKLLVAQIQNQDPLSPTDPSQFVNQLAQLSQTEALQNLSSLASANAGVLQSMQVLALGAQVGSQLSVNSASVTLGSARVEGSVALAAASVKTTLVLTGADGVAHNLTLGPLAPGNAPFSIDPAALGLAPG
;
A
#
# COMPACT_ATOMS: atom_id res chain seq x y z
N MET A 1 6.79 35.01 -6.89
CA MET A 1 5.96 34.03 -6.18
C MET A 1 6.78 33.52 -5.01
N GLN A 2 6.27 33.70 -3.79
CA GLN A 2 7.03 33.57 -2.53
C GLN A 2 7.58 32.16 -2.30
N THR A 3 8.88 32.12 -1.97
CA THR A 3 9.60 31.01 -1.35
C THR A 3 9.59 31.26 0.15
N ASN A 4 9.01 30.36 0.94
CA ASN A 4 9.17 30.37 2.40
C ASN A 4 10.13 29.25 2.81
N LEU A 5 11.36 29.68 3.09
CA LEU A 5 12.45 28.99 3.76
C LEU A 5 12.38 29.34 5.27
N PHE A 6 12.49 28.33 6.13
CA PHE A 6 12.93 28.38 7.54
C PHE A 6 12.23 29.33 8.54
N THR A 7 11.46 28.74 9.46
CA THR A 7 11.32 29.25 10.84
C THR A 7 11.44 28.09 11.83
N ASN A 8 12.69 27.83 12.23
CA ASN A 8 13.04 27.16 13.48
C ASN A 8 12.99 28.22 14.59
N THR A 9 12.04 28.09 15.53
CA THR A 9 12.02 28.88 16.76
C THR A 9 11.90 27.95 17.96
N GLY A 10 13.06 27.69 18.58
CA GLY A 10 13.26 27.80 20.03
C GLY A 10 12.47 26.86 20.94
N SER A 11 13.17 25.84 21.42
CA SER A 11 12.86 25.15 22.67
C SER A 11 13.00 26.12 23.87
N ALA A 12 11.95 26.28 24.68
CA ALA A 12 12.00 26.55 26.13
C ALA A 12 10.57 26.81 26.67
N GLY A 13 10.03 25.84 27.41
CA GLY A 13 8.77 26.00 28.15
C GLY A 13 8.31 24.65 28.67
N GLY A 14 8.69 24.32 29.91
CA GLY A 14 8.32 23.08 30.56
C GLY A 14 6.81 22.88 30.57
N ALA A 15 6.36 21.79 29.96
CA ALA A 15 5.04 21.25 30.16
C ALA A 15 5.22 19.79 30.58
N VAL A 16 4.88 19.57 31.83
CA VAL A 16 4.76 18.32 32.56
C VAL A 16 4.38 17.16 31.62
N ASN A 17 5.24 16.14 31.59
CA ASN A 17 4.90 14.85 31.00
C ASN A 17 3.84 14.20 31.91
N ASP A 18 2.57 14.52 31.71
CA ASP A 18 1.49 13.67 32.19
C ASP A 18 1.27 12.58 31.13
N PRO A 19 1.63 11.32 31.41
CA PRO A 19 1.14 10.21 30.62
C PRO A 19 -0.29 9.97 31.11
N VAL A 20 -1.24 10.86 30.78
CA VAL A 20 -2.62 10.43 30.77
C VAL A 20 -2.71 9.49 29.58
N ALA A 21 -2.64 8.21 29.93
CA ALA A 21 -2.77 7.10 29.03
C ALA A 21 -3.91 7.38 28.04
N ALA A 22 -3.75 6.85 26.84
CA ALA A 22 -4.81 6.68 25.85
C ALA A 22 -5.96 5.85 26.46
N ALA A 23 -6.71 6.44 27.36
CA ALA A 23 -7.99 5.97 27.84
C ALA A 23 -8.97 6.50 26.79
N GLY A 24 -9.30 5.65 25.82
CA GLY A 24 -10.31 5.97 24.82
C GLY A 24 -11.61 6.45 25.50
N PRO A 25 -12.46 7.21 24.80
CA PRO A 25 -13.69 7.81 25.37
C PRO A 25 -14.55 6.83 26.19
N GLY A 26 -14.56 5.54 25.84
CA GLY A 26 -15.23 4.49 26.61
C GLY A 26 -14.74 4.31 28.05
N ALA A 27 -13.47 4.57 28.35
CA ALA A 27 -12.94 4.57 29.72
C ALA A 27 -13.46 5.75 30.53
N GLN A 28 -13.58 6.94 29.91
CA GLN A 28 -14.15 8.14 30.54
C GLN A 28 -15.65 7.97 30.84
N ASN A 29 -16.38 7.28 29.96
CA ASN A 29 -17.80 6.95 30.14
C ASN A 29 -18.02 5.93 31.27
N ALA A 30 -17.12 4.94 31.43
CA ALA A 30 -17.13 3.99 32.54
C ALA A 30 -16.79 4.65 33.90
N ASP A 31 -15.85 5.58 33.91
CA ASP A 31 -15.50 6.37 35.11
C ASP A 31 -16.63 7.30 35.55
N MET A 32 -17.35 7.90 34.59
CA MET A 32 -18.54 8.73 34.86
C MET A 32 -19.70 7.90 35.42
N PHE A 33 -19.92 6.70 34.88
CA PHE A 33 -20.89 5.76 35.42
C PHE A 33 -20.55 5.35 36.86
N THR A 34 -19.30 5.00 37.13
CA THR A 34 -18.85 4.61 38.47
C THR A 34 -19.04 5.74 39.48
N LYS A 35 -18.77 6.99 39.09
CA LYS A 35 -19.05 8.17 39.92
C LYS A 35 -20.54 8.39 40.19
N LEU A 36 -21.40 8.19 39.20
CA LEU A 36 -22.86 8.29 39.37
C LEU A 36 -23.42 7.15 40.22
N LEU A 37 -22.90 5.93 40.09
CA LEU A 37 -23.27 4.76 40.91
C LEU A 37 -22.89 4.98 42.39
N VAL A 38 -21.70 5.51 42.66
CA VAL A 38 -21.25 5.85 44.02
C VAL A 38 -22.06 7.01 44.61
N ALA A 39 -22.40 8.02 43.81
CA ALA A 39 -23.24 9.13 44.24
C ALA A 39 -24.68 8.70 44.58
N GLN A 40 -25.25 7.73 43.86
CA GLN A 40 -26.57 7.16 44.17
C GLN A 40 -26.55 6.29 45.43
N ILE A 41 -25.51 5.49 45.65
CA ILE A 41 -25.36 4.71 46.90
C ILE A 41 -25.27 5.62 48.13
N GLN A 42 -24.69 6.81 48.00
CA GLN A 42 -24.58 7.77 49.11
C GLN A 42 -25.87 8.57 49.41
N ASN A 43 -26.86 8.61 48.50
CA ASN A 43 -27.97 9.57 48.60
C ASN A 43 -29.38 9.01 48.30
N GLN A 44 -29.57 7.69 48.23
CA GLN A 44 -30.89 7.08 48.00
C GLN A 44 -31.59 6.70 49.32
N ASP A 45 -32.77 7.26 49.55
CA ASP A 45 -33.75 6.78 50.51
C ASP A 45 -34.29 5.41 50.03
N PRO A 46 -34.29 4.35 50.87
CA PRO A 46 -34.68 2.99 50.50
C PRO A 46 -36.10 2.83 49.93
N LEU A 47 -36.98 3.84 50.03
CA LEU A 47 -38.39 3.71 49.62
C LEU A 47 -38.71 4.04 48.15
N SER A 48 -37.76 4.46 47.31
CA SER A 48 -38.00 4.68 45.87
C SER A 48 -36.74 4.55 45.03
N PRO A 49 -36.37 3.34 44.58
CA PRO A 49 -35.25 3.17 43.68
C PRO A 49 -35.62 3.70 42.29
N THR A 50 -35.19 4.92 41.96
CA THR A 50 -35.09 5.34 40.55
C THR A 50 -34.01 4.48 39.90
N ASP A 51 -34.39 3.65 38.94
CA ASP A 51 -33.56 2.58 38.40
C ASP A 51 -32.42 3.11 37.50
N PRO A 52 -31.14 3.04 37.93
CA PRO A 52 -30.01 3.49 37.11
C PRO A 52 -29.79 2.66 35.85
N SER A 53 -30.43 1.49 35.73
CA SER A 53 -30.23 0.57 34.60
C SER A 53 -30.52 1.19 33.23
N GLN A 54 -31.48 2.12 33.13
CA GLN A 54 -31.79 2.83 31.88
C GLN A 54 -30.63 3.70 31.38
N PHE A 55 -29.89 4.33 32.28
CA PHE A 55 -28.70 5.12 31.93
C PHE A 55 -27.51 4.21 31.57
N VAL A 56 -27.35 3.08 32.27
CA VAL A 56 -26.32 2.08 31.93
C VAL A 56 -26.55 1.51 30.53
N ASN A 57 -27.79 1.21 30.20
CA ASN A 57 -28.16 0.69 28.88
C ASN A 57 -27.85 1.70 27.76
N GLN A 58 -28.13 2.99 27.97
CA GLN A 58 -27.80 4.03 26.99
C GLN A 58 -26.28 4.27 26.88
N LEU A 59 -25.54 4.25 28.00
CA LEU A 59 -24.08 4.36 28.00
C LEU A 59 -23.40 3.15 27.34
N ALA A 60 -23.89 1.94 27.60
CA ALA A 60 -23.39 0.73 26.95
C ALA A 60 -23.62 0.78 25.43
N GLN A 61 -24.79 1.24 24.99
CA GLN A 61 -25.09 1.44 23.56
C GLN A 61 -24.15 2.49 22.92
N LEU A 62 -23.87 3.59 23.61
CA LEU A 62 -22.97 4.63 23.12
C LEU A 62 -21.52 4.14 23.05
N SER A 63 -21.04 3.46 24.10
CA SER A 63 -19.70 2.86 24.17
C SER A 63 -19.50 1.79 23.08
N GLN A 64 -20.52 0.98 22.81
CA GLN A 64 -20.49 0.03 21.69
C GLN A 64 -20.37 0.73 20.34
N THR A 65 -21.09 1.85 20.15
CA THR A 65 -21.04 2.62 18.90
C THR A 65 -19.66 3.28 18.72
N GLU A 66 -19.09 3.84 19.77
CA GLU A 66 -17.74 4.39 19.78
C GLU A 66 -16.67 3.32 19.53
N ALA A 67 -16.84 2.11 20.10
CA ALA A 67 -15.94 0.99 19.84
C ALA A 67 -15.98 0.58 18.36
N LEU A 68 -17.16 0.55 17.74
CA LEU A 68 -17.31 0.29 16.31
C LEU A 68 -16.68 1.41 15.46
N GLN A 69 -16.83 2.68 15.87
CA GLN A 69 -16.19 3.82 15.21
C GLN A 69 -14.66 3.74 15.28
N ASN A 70 -14.10 3.39 16.44
CA ASN A 70 -12.67 3.19 16.63
C ASN A 70 -12.15 2.02 15.79
N LEU A 71 -12.88 0.91 15.75
CA LEU A 71 -12.53 -0.24 14.93
C LEU A 71 -12.50 0.14 13.44
N SER A 72 -13.50 0.91 12.98
CA SER A 72 -13.54 1.43 11.61
C SER A 72 -12.34 2.34 11.30
N SER A 73 -11.99 3.25 12.21
CA SER A 73 -10.82 4.11 12.07
C SER A 73 -9.51 3.31 12.01
N LEU A 74 -9.37 2.29 12.87
CA LEU A 74 -8.20 1.41 12.86
C LEU A 74 -8.11 0.62 11.55
N ALA A 75 -9.23 0.11 11.05
CA ALA A 75 -9.29 -0.58 9.76
C ALA A 75 -8.87 0.33 8.60
N SER A 76 -9.35 1.59 8.60
CA SER A 76 -8.95 2.60 7.61
C SER A 76 -7.46 2.93 7.70
N ALA A 77 -6.91 3.13 8.90
CA ALA A 77 -5.49 3.37 9.10
C ALA A 77 -4.64 2.20 8.60
N ASN A 78 -5.05 0.96 8.89
CA ASN A 78 -4.36 -0.24 8.41
C ASN A 78 -4.38 -0.35 6.88
N ALA A 79 -5.51 -0.02 6.24
CA ALA A 79 -5.58 0.05 4.78
C ALA A 79 -4.61 1.10 4.21
N GLY A 80 -4.45 2.26 4.85
CA GLY A 80 -3.48 3.27 4.46
C GLY A 80 -2.03 2.81 4.58
N VAL A 81 -1.70 2.05 5.63
CA VAL A 81 -0.37 1.42 5.78
C VAL A 81 -0.12 0.40 4.68
N LEU A 82 -1.09 -0.47 4.38
CA LEU A 82 -0.97 -1.46 3.30
C LEU A 82 -0.76 -0.80 1.94
N GLN A 83 -1.48 0.29 1.65
CA GLN A 83 -1.29 1.06 0.43
C GLN A 83 0.12 1.69 0.37
N SER A 84 0.61 2.24 1.49
CA SER A 84 1.95 2.81 1.57
C SER A 84 3.04 1.76 1.34
N MET A 85 2.86 0.54 1.84
CA MET A 85 3.77 -0.57 1.58
C MET A 85 3.79 -0.97 0.10
N GLN A 86 2.65 -0.96 -0.58
CA GLN A 86 2.58 -1.22 -2.02
C GLN A 86 3.31 -0.13 -2.82
N VAL A 87 3.13 1.14 -2.45
CA VAL A 87 3.85 2.26 -3.09
C VAL A 87 5.36 2.14 -2.88
N LEU A 88 5.81 1.78 -1.68
CA LEU A 88 7.23 1.56 -1.41
C LEU A 88 7.80 0.37 -2.22
N ALA A 89 7.04 -0.73 -2.33
CA ALA A 89 7.42 -1.88 -3.14
C ALA A 89 7.55 -1.53 -4.63
N LEU A 90 6.66 -0.67 -5.15
CA LEU A 90 6.76 -0.13 -6.51
C LEU A 90 7.91 0.87 -6.66
N GLY A 91 8.17 1.70 -5.64
CA GLY A 91 9.31 2.60 -5.61
C GLY A 91 10.65 1.86 -5.70
N ALA A 92 10.75 0.69 -5.09
CA ALA A 92 11.92 -0.19 -5.20
C ALA A 92 12.11 -0.79 -6.61
N GLN A 93 11.09 -0.75 -7.49
CA GLN A 93 11.21 -1.18 -8.89
C GLN A 93 11.69 -0.05 -9.81
N VAL A 94 11.81 1.18 -9.33
CA VAL A 94 12.35 2.28 -10.13
C VAL A 94 13.83 2.01 -10.41
N GLY A 95 14.17 1.88 -11.69
CA GLY A 95 15.51 1.52 -12.14
C GLY A 95 15.72 0.02 -12.37
N SER A 96 14.75 -0.83 -12.01
CA SER A 96 14.76 -2.25 -12.38
C SER A 96 14.36 -2.44 -13.85
N GLN A 97 14.95 -3.44 -14.50
CA GLN A 97 14.51 -3.87 -15.83
C GLN A 97 13.26 -4.74 -15.69
N LEU A 98 12.17 -4.37 -16.36
CA LEU A 98 10.94 -5.16 -16.39
C LEU A 98 10.73 -5.72 -17.80
N SER A 99 10.30 -6.97 -17.86
CA SER A 99 9.86 -7.60 -19.11
C SER A 99 8.36 -7.42 -19.27
N VAL A 100 7.95 -6.83 -20.39
CA VAL A 100 6.54 -6.67 -20.76
C VAL A 100 6.22 -7.51 -21.98
N ASN A 101 4.98 -7.98 -22.09
CA ASN A 101 4.52 -8.60 -23.32
C ASN A 101 4.30 -7.49 -24.36
N SER A 102 5.08 -7.51 -25.43
CA SER A 102 4.93 -6.57 -26.55
C SER A 102 5.24 -7.28 -27.86
N ALA A 103 4.53 -6.89 -28.91
CA ALA A 103 4.79 -7.33 -30.29
C ALA A 103 5.79 -6.41 -31.02
N SER A 104 6.12 -5.25 -30.44
CA SER A 104 7.04 -4.27 -31.02
C SER A 104 8.07 -3.83 -29.98
N VAL A 105 9.25 -3.46 -30.45
CA VAL A 105 10.33 -2.97 -29.61
C VAL A 105 11.05 -1.86 -30.34
N THR A 106 11.24 -0.73 -29.66
CA THR A 106 12.06 0.38 -30.16
C THR A 106 13.52 0.02 -29.96
N LEU A 107 14.28 -0.02 -31.05
CA LEU A 107 15.70 -0.34 -31.02
C LEU A 107 16.51 0.95 -30.99
N GLY A 108 17.45 1.02 -30.04
CA GLY A 108 18.50 2.04 -30.04
C GLY A 108 19.80 1.47 -30.60
N SER A 109 20.94 1.97 -30.11
CA SER A 109 22.25 1.37 -30.35
C SER A 109 22.60 0.26 -29.37
N ALA A 110 21.82 0.09 -28.30
CA ALA A 110 22.06 -0.89 -27.26
C ALA A 110 21.41 -2.24 -27.60
N ARG A 111 22.05 -3.31 -27.12
CA ARG A 111 21.51 -4.67 -27.18
C ARG A 111 20.22 -4.74 -26.36
N VAL A 112 19.19 -5.36 -26.93
CA VAL A 112 17.91 -5.57 -26.26
C VAL A 112 17.78 -7.02 -25.85
N GLU A 113 17.40 -7.24 -24.59
CA GLU A 113 17.11 -8.57 -24.07
C GLU A 113 15.60 -8.80 -24.03
N GLY A 114 15.20 -10.02 -24.36
CA GLY A 114 13.80 -10.43 -24.36
C GLY A 114 13.67 -11.90 -24.04
N SER A 115 12.44 -12.36 -23.87
CA SER A 115 12.17 -13.80 -23.77
C SER A 115 10.91 -14.15 -24.55
N VAL A 116 10.90 -15.35 -25.11
CA VAL A 116 9.73 -15.92 -25.78
C VAL A 116 9.27 -17.13 -24.97
N ALA A 117 7.97 -17.22 -24.72
CA ALA A 117 7.38 -18.38 -24.06
C ALA A 117 6.92 -19.39 -25.12
N LEU A 118 7.53 -20.58 -25.13
CA LEU A 118 7.15 -21.67 -26.03
C LEU A 118 6.22 -22.64 -25.31
N ALA A 119 5.09 -22.97 -25.95
CA ALA A 119 4.15 -23.96 -25.41
C ALA A 119 4.68 -25.40 -25.51
N ALA A 120 5.54 -25.69 -26.48
CA ALA A 120 6.12 -27.00 -26.73
C ALA A 120 7.58 -26.86 -27.18
N ALA A 121 8.35 -27.96 -27.08
CA ALA A 121 9.72 -27.98 -27.60
C ALA A 121 9.74 -27.72 -29.12
N SER A 122 10.71 -26.95 -29.57
CA SER A 122 10.95 -26.67 -30.99
C SER A 122 12.40 -27.01 -31.34
N VAL A 123 12.62 -27.70 -32.47
CA VAL A 123 13.96 -28.06 -32.94
C VAL A 123 14.62 -26.93 -33.72
N LYS A 124 13.82 -26.06 -34.35
CA LYS A 124 14.30 -24.92 -35.12
C LYS A 124 13.40 -23.72 -34.84
N THR A 125 13.88 -22.81 -34.01
CA THR A 125 13.21 -21.55 -33.73
C THR A 125 13.92 -20.40 -34.44
N THR A 126 13.18 -19.60 -35.19
CA THR A 126 13.68 -18.40 -35.85
C THR A 126 12.80 -17.23 -35.43
N LEU A 127 13.41 -16.18 -34.89
CA LEU A 127 12.76 -14.92 -34.60
C LEU A 127 12.88 -14.02 -35.83
N VAL A 128 11.76 -13.58 -36.37
CA VAL A 128 11.73 -12.66 -37.52
C VAL A 128 11.45 -11.26 -36.99
N LEU A 129 12.43 -10.38 -37.15
CA LEU A 129 12.34 -8.97 -36.78
C LEU A 129 12.03 -8.18 -38.05
N THR A 130 10.94 -7.43 -38.08
CA THR A 130 10.62 -6.56 -39.20
C THR A 130 11.00 -5.14 -38.83
N GLY A 131 11.94 -4.54 -39.57
CA GLY A 131 12.38 -3.16 -39.34
C GLY A 131 11.29 -2.14 -39.71
N ALA A 132 11.48 -0.89 -39.29
CA ALA A 132 10.58 0.22 -39.65
C ALA A 132 10.56 0.50 -41.16
N ASP A 133 11.61 0.06 -41.87
CA ASP A 133 11.75 0.06 -43.33
C ASP A 133 11.00 -1.09 -44.02
N GLY A 134 10.40 -2.01 -43.25
CA GLY A 134 9.70 -3.19 -43.75
C GLY A 134 10.62 -4.37 -44.10
N VAL A 135 11.92 -4.27 -43.85
CA VAL A 135 12.87 -5.36 -44.14
C VAL A 135 12.82 -6.40 -43.02
N ALA A 136 12.75 -7.68 -43.40
CA ALA A 136 12.72 -8.79 -42.45
C ALA A 136 14.14 -9.31 -42.16
N HIS A 137 14.51 -9.31 -40.88
CA HIS A 137 15.76 -9.82 -40.35
C HIS A 137 15.50 -11.09 -39.55
N ASN A 138 16.15 -12.19 -39.93
CA ASN A 138 15.95 -13.49 -39.31
C ASN A 138 17.05 -13.78 -38.28
N LEU A 139 16.66 -13.99 -37.03
CA LEU A 139 17.55 -14.44 -35.95
C LEU A 139 17.25 -15.89 -35.62
N THR A 140 18.18 -16.78 -35.94
CA THR A 140 18.03 -18.21 -35.62
C THR A 140 18.41 -18.46 -34.16
N LEU A 141 17.46 -18.91 -33.35
CA LEU A 141 17.65 -19.24 -31.93
C LEU A 141 18.01 -20.72 -31.71
N GLY A 142 17.74 -21.57 -32.70
CA GLY A 142 18.02 -23.01 -32.63
C GLY A 142 16.96 -23.79 -31.86
N PRO A 143 17.32 -24.96 -31.29
CA PRO A 143 16.40 -25.78 -30.54
C PRO A 143 16.10 -25.19 -29.15
N LEU A 144 14.82 -25.13 -28.80
CA LEU A 144 14.34 -24.56 -27.53
C LEU A 144 13.36 -25.54 -26.86
N ALA A 145 13.50 -25.66 -25.54
CA ALA A 145 12.55 -26.39 -24.69
C ALA A 145 11.25 -25.59 -24.50
N PRO A 146 10.15 -26.23 -24.08
CA PRO A 146 8.96 -25.50 -23.64
C PRO A 146 9.29 -24.60 -22.43
N GLY A 147 8.63 -23.46 -22.34
CA GLY A 147 8.84 -22.45 -21.29
C GLY A 147 9.48 -21.17 -21.81
N ASN A 148 9.99 -20.35 -20.89
CA ASN A 148 10.64 -19.08 -21.22
C ASN A 148 12.06 -19.30 -21.75
N ALA A 149 12.27 -18.96 -23.02
CA ALA A 149 13.57 -18.95 -23.66
C ALA A 149 14.05 -17.49 -23.81
N PRO A 150 15.16 -17.10 -23.15
CA PRO A 150 15.75 -15.79 -23.35
C PRO A 150 16.36 -15.69 -24.75
N PHE A 151 16.24 -14.51 -25.36
CA PHE A 151 16.94 -14.15 -26.57
C PHE A 151 17.47 -12.74 -26.44
N SER A 152 18.38 -12.37 -27.32
CA SER A 152 18.83 -10.99 -27.36
C SER A 152 19.12 -10.51 -28.77
N ILE A 153 18.71 -9.27 -29.01
CA ILE A 153 18.75 -8.59 -30.29
C ILE A 153 19.89 -7.60 -30.23
N ASP A 154 20.86 -7.76 -31.12
CA ASP A 154 21.92 -6.78 -31.34
C ASP A 154 21.59 -5.99 -32.62
N PRO A 155 21.13 -4.73 -32.50
CA PRO A 155 20.74 -3.93 -33.65
C PRO A 155 21.93 -3.60 -34.56
N ALA A 156 23.14 -3.44 -34.02
CA ALA A 156 24.34 -3.12 -34.81
C ALA A 156 24.80 -4.32 -35.64
N ALA A 157 24.77 -5.53 -35.05
CA ALA A 157 25.12 -6.76 -35.77
C ALA A 157 24.09 -7.13 -36.84
N LEU A 158 22.82 -6.75 -36.65
CA LEU A 158 21.72 -7.03 -37.58
C LEU A 158 21.50 -5.93 -38.62
N GLY A 159 22.22 -4.81 -38.53
CA GLY A 159 22.07 -3.66 -39.43
C GLY A 159 20.74 -2.93 -39.27
N LEU A 160 20.09 -3.03 -38.10
CA LEU A 160 18.81 -2.40 -37.82
C LEU A 160 19.04 -0.92 -37.50
N ALA A 161 18.33 -0.04 -38.21
CA ALA A 161 18.34 1.38 -37.91
C ALA A 161 17.64 1.65 -36.56
N PRO A 162 18.05 2.69 -35.80
CA PRO A 162 17.36 3.08 -34.58
C PRO A 162 15.90 3.49 -34.86
N GLY A 163 14.94 2.98 -34.07
CA GLY A 163 13.50 3.22 -34.26
C GLY A 163 12.61 2.24 -33.50
#